data_AF-A0A1W9T3E2-F1
#
_entry.id   AF-A0A1W9T3E2-F1
#
_cell.length_a   1.000
_cell.length_b   1.000
_cell.length_c   1.000
_cell.angle_alpha   90.00
_cell.angle_beta   90.00
_cell.angle_gamma   90.00
#
_symmetry.space_group_name_H-M   'P 1'
#
loop_
_entity.id
_entity.type
_entity.pdbx_description
1 polymer ?
#
loop_
_entity_poly.entity_id
_entity_poly.type
_entity_poly.pdbx_seq_one_letter_code
_entity_poly.pdbx_strand_id
1 'polypeptide(L)'
;MTHQHGFKVQGSRIFFTEQQVLKATESAPVQFKIRARNPEKTLHIGGGAPVLCGTGGEVYIAEKDKTQRLGTMADYRKIAKLVQTSPLDQMTAHESVHPHDVDAKTSHLDMILEDLTLCDVAATSSTQSADTVTDSLALLGIIFGGMDKLREQPSTMGIISPLSPLQYAPDQADGQILRIAQPHRRRAERLSPAGWTSHGRKRPLFE
;
A
#
# COMPACT_ATOMS: atom_id res chain seq x y z
N MET A 1 -9.55 11.98 -15.76
CA MET A 1 -10.51 11.16 -14.97
C MET A 1 -11.42 12.00 -14.06
N THR A 2 -10.93 13.03 -13.37
CA THR A 2 -11.74 13.81 -12.41
C THR A 2 -12.85 14.66 -13.04
N HIS A 3 -12.60 15.30 -14.18
CA HIS A 3 -13.65 16.00 -14.93
C HIS A 3 -14.81 15.09 -15.36
N GLN A 4 -14.51 13.85 -15.75
CA GLN A 4 -15.51 12.86 -16.17
C GLN A 4 -16.42 12.37 -15.02
N HIS A 5 -16.02 12.61 -13.77
CA HIS A 5 -16.79 12.21 -12.58
C HIS A 5 -17.39 13.42 -11.83
N GLY A 6 -17.45 14.58 -12.47
CA GLY A 6 -18.10 15.77 -11.91
C GLY A 6 -17.32 16.47 -10.79
N PHE A 7 -16.00 16.27 -10.70
CA PHE A 7 -15.16 17.02 -9.77
C PHE A 7 -14.85 18.42 -10.32
N LYS A 8 -14.88 19.43 -9.44
CA LYS A 8 -14.42 20.77 -9.77
C LYS A 8 -12.88 20.79 -9.77
N VAL A 9 -12.29 21.20 -10.89
CA VAL A 9 -10.83 21.26 -11.07
C VAL A 9 -10.42 22.67 -11.46
N GLN A 10 -9.36 23.18 -10.84
CA GLN A 10 -8.72 24.46 -11.20
C GLN A 10 -7.20 24.25 -11.29
N GLY A 11 -6.67 24.22 -12.52
CA GLY A 11 -5.27 23.84 -12.74
C GLY A 11 -5.01 22.42 -12.22
N SER A 12 -4.03 22.27 -11.32
CA SER A 12 -3.71 21.01 -10.64
C SER A 12 -4.53 20.75 -9.37
N ARG A 13 -5.40 21.70 -8.96
CA ARG A 13 -6.19 21.57 -7.72
C ARG A 13 -7.55 20.94 -8.00
N ILE A 14 -7.88 19.90 -7.24
CA ILE A 14 -9.19 19.23 -7.27
C ILE A 14 -9.96 19.61 -5.99
N PHE A 15 -11.22 19.99 -6.16
CA PHE A 15 -12.13 20.29 -5.05
C PHE A 15 -13.15 19.17 -4.91
N PHE A 16 -13.22 18.61 -3.71
CA PHE A 16 -14.15 17.55 -3.36
C PHE A 16 -15.32 18.14 -2.57
N THR A 17 -16.53 17.67 -2.88
CA THR A 17 -17.69 17.85 -2.01
C THR A 17 -17.69 16.77 -0.93
N GLU A 18 -18.30 17.04 0.22
CA GLU A 18 -18.46 16.06 1.30
C GLU A 18 -19.12 14.77 0.81
N GLN A 19 -20.18 14.88 0.01
CA GLN A 19 -20.89 13.72 -0.56
C GLN A 19 -19.98 12.86 -1.45
N GLN A 20 -19.09 13.47 -2.24
CA GLN A 20 -18.14 12.72 -3.06
C GLN A 20 -17.13 11.94 -2.21
N VAL A 21 -16.67 12.53 -1.10
CA VAL A 21 -15.75 11.86 -0.17
C VAL A 21 -16.47 10.71 0.54
N LEU A 22 -17.66 10.95 1.10
CA LEU A 22 -18.45 9.94 1.81
C LEU A 22 -18.77 8.74 0.91
N LYS A 23 -19.25 8.99 -0.31
CA LYS A 23 -19.54 7.94 -1.29
C LYS A 23 -18.31 7.11 -1.64
N ALA A 24 -17.13 7.74 -1.75
CA ALA A 24 -15.89 7.01 -2.00
C ALA A 24 -15.51 6.14 -0.79
N THR A 25 -15.63 6.68 0.44
CA THR A 25 -15.29 5.92 1.67
C THR A 25 -16.27 4.77 1.94
N GLU A 26 -17.54 4.91 1.61
CA GLU A 26 -18.55 3.83 1.72
C GLU A 26 -18.25 2.65 0.80
N SER A 27 -17.56 2.89 -0.32
CA SER A 27 -17.15 1.81 -1.24
C SER A 27 -15.96 1.00 -0.71
N ALA A 28 -15.25 1.49 0.30
CA ALA A 28 -14.10 0.80 0.87
C ALA A 28 -14.55 -0.39 1.74
N PRO A 29 -13.92 -1.57 1.59
CA PRO A 29 -14.28 -2.73 2.39
C PRO A 29 -13.93 -2.52 3.86
N VAL A 30 -14.86 -2.83 4.76
CA VAL A 30 -14.63 -2.78 6.23
C VAL A 30 -13.61 -3.83 6.67
N GLN A 31 -13.56 -4.96 5.97
CA GLN A 31 -12.59 -6.03 6.17
C GLN A 31 -12.18 -6.62 4.83
N PHE A 32 -10.91 -6.99 4.71
CA PHE A 32 -10.38 -7.70 3.55
C PHE A 32 -9.20 -8.58 3.95
N LYS A 33 -8.79 -9.48 3.06
CA LYS A 33 -7.63 -10.36 3.29
C LYS A 33 -6.47 -9.98 2.39
N ILE A 34 -5.26 -10.01 2.91
CA ILE A 34 -4.04 -9.97 2.09
C ILE A 34 -3.48 -11.39 2.03
N ARG A 35 -3.56 -11.98 0.84
CA ARG A 35 -3.10 -13.35 0.60
C ARG A 35 -1.58 -13.42 0.72
N ALA A 36 -1.10 -14.31 1.59
CA ALA A 36 0.31 -14.69 1.66
C ALA A 36 0.56 -15.96 0.82
N ARG A 37 1.83 -16.24 0.53
CA ARG A 37 2.22 -17.47 -0.19
C ARG A 37 1.92 -18.71 0.64
N ASN A 38 2.15 -18.64 1.96
CA ASN A 38 1.64 -19.62 2.90
C ASN A 38 0.21 -19.23 3.31
N PRO A 39 -0.82 -20.03 2.97
CA PRO A 39 -2.21 -19.71 3.30
C PRO A 39 -2.46 -19.49 4.79
N GLU A 40 -1.73 -20.19 5.67
CA GLU A 40 -1.81 -20.06 7.14
C GLU A 40 -1.36 -18.67 7.63
N LYS A 41 -0.58 -17.95 6.83
CA LYS A 41 -0.10 -16.59 7.13
C LYS A 41 -0.88 -15.49 6.38
N THR A 42 -2.03 -15.83 5.79
CA THR A 42 -2.91 -14.85 5.15
C THR A 42 -3.44 -13.87 6.19
N LEU A 43 -3.31 -12.57 5.90
CA LEU A 43 -3.66 -11.51 6.83
C LEU A 43 -5.12 -11.13 6.71
N HIS A 44 -5.71 -10.78 7.84
CA HIS A 44 -7.05 -10.22 7.94
C HIS A 44 -6.92 -8.75 8.35
N ILE A 45 -7.29 -7.84 7.45
CA ILE A 45 -7.25 -6.40 7.70
C ILE A 45 -8.65 -5.94 8.11
N GLY A 46 -8.70 -5.15 9.19
CA GLY A 46 -9.95 -4.71 9.82
C GLY A 46 -10.40 -5.63 10.96
N GLY A 47 -11.55 -5.32 11.57
CA GLY A 47 -12.12 -6.14 12.64
C GLY A 47 -11.48 -5.97 14.03
N GLY A 48 -10.67 -4.93 14.22
CA GLY A 48 -10.16 -4.50 15.53
C GLY A 48 -8.83 -5.14 15.96
N ALA A 49 -8.34 -6.15 15.25
CA ALA A 49 -7.00 -6.71 15.48
C ALA A 49 -5.97 -5.96 14.62
N PRO A 50 -4.86 -5.48 15.19
CA PRO A 50 -3.77 -4.90 14.40
C PRO A 50 -3.02 -5.99 13.65
N VAL A 51 -2.48 -5.63 12.49
CA VAL A 51 -1.45 -6.40 11.79
C VAL A 51 -0.13 -5.68 12.01
N LEU A 52 0.86 -6.41 12.54
CA LEU A 52 2.18 -5.86 12.81
C LEU A 52 3.11 -6.12 11.63
N CYS A 53 3.88 -5.09 11.28
CA CYS A 53 4.83 -5.08 10.19
C CYS A 53 6.05 -4.26 10.62
N GLY A 54 7.21 -4.62 10.08
CA GLY A 54 8.43 -3.84 10.22
C GLY A 54 8.29 -2.42 9.67
N THR A 55 9.30 -1.60 9.93
CA THR A 55 9.39 -0.24 9.41
C THR A 55 9.91 -0.23 7.97
N GLY A 56 9.69 0.86 7.23
CA GLY A 56 10.10 1.02 5.84
C GLY A 56 10.52 2.47 5.55
N GLY A 57 11.49 2.63 4.65
CA GLY A 57 12.09 3.91 4.26
C GLY A 57 13.43 4.22 4.95
N GLU A 58 14.05 3.24 5.61
CA GLU A 58 15.30 3.39 6.34
C GLU A 58 16.49 3.42 5.38
N VAL A 59 17.45 4.30 5.64
CA VAL A 59 18.67 4.44 4.81
C VAL A 59 19.90 3.89 5.53
N TYR A 60 19.87 3.91 6.86
CA TYR A 60 21.02 3.61 7.71
C TYR A 60 20.76 2.40 8.60
N ILE A 61 21.79 1.57 8.78
CA ILE A 61 21.86 0.54 9.80
C ILE A 61 22.61 1.09 11.00
N ALA A 62 21.98 0.98 12.18
CA ALA A 62 22.63 1.29 13.45
C ALA A 62 23.42 0.06 13.94
N GLU A 63 24.70 0.27 14.24
CA GLU A 63 25.60 -0.76 14.74
C GLU A 63 25.69 -0.72 16.28
N LYS A 64 26.23 -1.80 16.87
CA LYS A 64 26.32 -1.96 18.34
C LYS A 64 27.17 -0.90 19.03
N ASP A 65 28.12 -0.31 18.29
CA ASP A 65 29.00 0.76 18.76
C ASP A 65 28.38 2.16 18.60
N LYS A 66 27.08 2.24 18.29
CA LYS A 66 26.31 3.46 18.04
C LYS A 66 26.72 4.21 16.77
N THR A 67 27.54 3.60 15.91
CA THR A 67 27.78 4.14 14.57
C THR A 67 26.61 3.82 13.64
N GLN A 68 26.54 4.56 12.54
CA GLN A 68 25.57 4.33 11.47
C GLN A 68 26.32 4.17 10.15
N ARG A 69 25.85 3.24 9.33
CA ARG A 69 26.34 3.04 7.97
C ARG A 69 25.18 2.88 7.01
N LEU A 70 25.45 3.10 5.73
CA LEU A 70 24.46 2.83 4.68
C LEU A 70 24.06 1.36 4.68
N GLY A 71 22.78 1.12 4.42
CA GLY A 71 22.24 -0.21 4.23
C GLY A 71 22.77 -0.88 2.97
N THR A 72 22.83 -2.21 3.01
CA THR A 72 23.19 -3.06 1.88
C THR A 72 22.11 -4.10 1.63
N MET A 73 22.14 -4.74 0.46
CA MET A 73 21.25 -5.86 0.17
C MET A 73 21.44 -7.02 1.15
N ALA A 74 22.66 -7.20 1.69
CA ALA A 74 22.91 -8.19 2.73
C ALA A 74 22.16 -7.86 4.04
N ASP A 75 22.02 -6.58 4.38
CA ASP A 75 21.22 -6.14 5.53
C ASP A 75 19.72 -6.35 5.28
N TYR A 76 19.23 -6.02 4.08
CA TYR A 76 17.85 -6.28 3.69
C TYR A 76 17.49 -7.76 3.86
N ARG A 77 18.32 -8.66 3.33
CA ARG A 77 18.15 -10.12 3.51
C ARG A 77 18.15 -10.55 4.96
N LYS A 78 18.97 -9.92 5.80
CA LYS A 78 19.05 -10.21 7.22
C LYS A 78 17.76 -9.77 7.92
N ILE A 79 17.23 -8.60 7.59
CA ILE A 79 15.96 -8.10 8.11
C ILE A 79 14.80 -8.99 7.66
N ALA A 80 14.74 -9.40 6.39
CA ALA A 80 13.74 -10.34 5.89
C ALA A 80 13.73 -11.65 6.69
N LYS A 81 14.90 -12.22 6.99
CA LYS A 81 15.02 -13.41 7.85
C LYS A 81 14.56 -13.16 9.29
N LEU A 82 14.79 -11.97 9.84
CA LEU A 82 14.27 -11.59 11.16
C LEU A 82 12.74 -11.52 11.14
N VAL A 83 12.15 -10.88 10.13
CA VAL A 83 10.69 -10.85 9.93
C VAL A 83 10.12 -12.27 9.86
N GLN A 84 10.72 -13.15 9.05
CA GLN A 84 10.23 -14.52 8.88
C GLN A 84 10.29 -15.36 10.17
N THR A 85 11.26 -15.08 11.04
CA THR A 85 11.46 -15.83 12.30
C THR A 85 10.80 -15.17 13.52
N SER A 86 10.33 -13.93 13.36
CA SER A 86 9.63 -13.18 14.39
C SER A 86 8.25 -13.78 14.65
N PRO A 87 7.83 -13.97 15.91
CA PRO A 87 6.45 -14.35 16.24
C PRO A 87 5.49 -13.16 16.14
N LEU A 88 6.00 -11.93 15.98
CA LEU A 88 5.21 -10.71 15.98
C LEU A 88 5.00 -10.16 14.57
N ASP A 89 5.99 -10.24 13.70
CA ASP A 89 5.89 -9.67 12.35
C ASP A 89 5.06 -10.57 11.44
N GLN A 90 4.01 -9.99 10.87
CA GLN A 90 3.05 -10.72 10.05
C GLN A 90 3.18 -10.39 8.56
N MET A 91 4.02 -9.41 8.20
CA MET A 91 4.24 -8.93 6.84
C MET A 91 5.64 -8.34 6.68
N THR A 92 6.25 -8.47 5.50
CA THR A 92 7.51 -7.76 5.19
C THR A 92 7.24 -6.30 4.84
N ALA A 93 8.18 -5.44 5.21
CA ALA A 93 8.19 -4.03 4.85
C ALA A 93 9.20 -3.79 3.72
N HIS A 94 8.68 -3.31 2.59
CA HIS A 94 9.47 -2.87 1.47
C HIS A 94 10.29 -1.66 1.89
N GLU A 95 11.54 -1.61 1.44
CA GLU A 95 12.53 -0.65 1.92
C GLU A 95 12.74 -0.66 3.45
N SER A 96 12.62 -1.82 4.12
CA SER A 96 13.05 -1.96 5.53
C SER A 96 14.49 -1.51 5.79
N VAL A 97 15.31 -1.54 4.74
CA VAL A 97 16.48 -0.68 4.57
C VAL A 97 16.77 -0.52 3.07
N HIS A 98 17.09 0.68 2.62
CA HIS A 98 17.49 0.93 1.23
C HIS A 98 18.90 0.39 0.97
N PRO A 99 19.07 -0.53 0.00
CA PRO A 99 20.37 -1.13 -0.30
C PRO A 99 21.18 -0.23 -1.23
N HIS A 100 22.27 0.34 -0.73
CA HIS A 100 23.13 1.27 -1.49
C HIS A 100 24.15 0.59 -2.42
N ASP A 101 24.31 -0.72 -2.30
CA ASP A 101 25.26 -1.54 -3.06
C ASP A 101 24.65 -2.15 -4.35
N VAL A 102 23.42 -1.77 -4.70
CA VAL A 102 22.71 -2.18 -5.92
C VAL A 102 22.26 -0.97 -6.74
N ASP A 103 21.96 -1.18 -8.03
CA ASP A 103 21.46 -0.10 -8.90
C ASP A 103 20.07 0.34 -8.42
N ALA A 104 19.92 1.63 -8.11
CA ALA A 104 18.67 2.22 -7.66
C ALA A 104 17.51 2.05 -8.65
N LYS A 105 17.78 1.80 -9.94
CA LYS A 105 16.75 1.55 -10.96
C LYS A 105 16.14 0.16 -10.87
N THR A 106 16.84 -0.81 -10.27
CA THR A 106 16.41 -2.21 -10.19
C THR A 106 16.31 -2.72 -8.77
N SER A 107 16.75 -1.95 -7.78
CA SER A 107 16.77 -2.35 -6.37
C SER A 107 15.39 -2.79 -5.85
N HIS A 108 14.29 -2.23 -6.36
CA HIS A 108 12.94 -2.65 -6.01
C HIS A 108 12.63 -4.09 -6.39
N LEU A 109 13.16 -4.57 -7.52
CA LEU A 109 13.02 -5.96 -7.98
C LEU A 109 13.81 -6.91 -7.08
N ASP A 110 15.03 -6.54 -6.73
CA ASP A 110 15.87 -7.35 -5.86
C ASP A 110 15.25 -7.45 -4.46
N MET A 111 14.78 -6.34 -3.88
CA MET A 111 14.15 -6.32 -2.56
C MET A 111 12.89 -7.20 -2.49
N ILE A 112 11.95 -7.05 -3.44
CA ILE A 112 10.73 -7.86 -3.42
C ILE A 112 11.04 -9.35 -3.71
N LEU A 113 12.06 -9.64 -4.51
CA LEU A 113 12.51 -11.02 -4.73
C LEU A 113 13.02 -11.66 -3.43
N GLU A 114 13.82 -10.94 -2.64
CA GLU A 114 14.29 -11.43 -1.33
C GLU A 114 13.11 -11.67 -0.38
N ASP A 115 12.13 -10.76 -0.32
CA ASP A 115 10.93 -10.95 0.50
C ASP A 115 10.15 -12.21 0.09
N LEU A 116 9.93 -12.41 -1.22
CA LEU A 116 9.15 -13.54 -1.73
C LEU A 116 9.87 -14.89 -1.57
N THR A 117 11.20 -14.88 -1.59
CA THR A 117 12.01 -16.11 -1.52
C THR A 117 12.39 -16.49 -0.09
N LEU A 118 12.69 -15.51 0.77
CA LEU A 118 13.10 -15.73 2.15
C LEU A 118 11.92 -15.83 3.12
N CYS A 119 10.79 -15.21 2.79
CA CYS A 119 9.62 -15.16 3.66
C CYS A 119 8.42 -15.90 3.05
N ASP A 120 7.54 -16.38 3.91
CA ASP A 120 6.24 -16.95 3.52
C ASP A 120 5.04 -16.16 4.07
N VAL A 121 5.30 -15.08 4.83
CA VAL A 121 4.34 -14.00 5.13
C VAL A 121 4.02 -13.19 3.86
N ALA A 122 2.98 -12.35 3.93
CA ALA A 122 2.71 -11.40 2.85
C ALA A 122 3.84 -10.37 2.71
N ALA A 123 4.04 -9.83 1.50
CA ALA A 123 5.03 -8.82 1.23
C ALA A 123 4.38 -7.50 0.79
N THR A 124 4.91 -6.38 1.24
CA THR A 124 4.55 -5.06 0.69
C THR A 124 5.30 -4.81 -0.61
N SER A 125 4.73 -3.99 -1.48
CA SER A 125 5.28 -3.69 -2.81
C SER A 125 5.84 -2.28 -2.88
N SER A 126 6.81 -2.06 -3.76
CA SER A 126 7.26 -0.72 -4.10
C SER A 126 6.11 0.11 -4.70
N THR A 127 6.05 1.36 -4.28
CA THR A 127 5.11 2.35 -4.80
C THR A 127 5.82 3.55 -5.40
N GLN A 128 7.15 3.58 -5.44
CA GLN A 128 7.93 4.78 -5.81
C GLN A 128 7.59 5.36 -7.19
N SER A 129 7.22 4.51 -8.15
CA SER A 129 6.77 4.92 -9.49
C SER A 129 5.76 3.93 -10.09
N ALA A 130 5.10 4.33 -11.18
CA ALA A 130 4.21 3.46 -11.94
C ALA A 130 4.88 2.15 -12.42
N ASP A 131 6.16 2.25 -12.78
CA ASP A 131 6.94 1.12 -13.27
C ASP A 131 7.24 0.15 -12.13
N THR A 132 7.70 0.66 -10.97
CA THR A 132 7.98 -0.19 -9.79
C THR A 132 6.75 -0.93 -9.28
N VAL A 133 5.56 -0.29 -9.35
CA VAL A 133 4.28 -0.94 -9.03
C VAL A 133 3.96 -2.03 -10.04
N THR A 134 4.14 -1.76 -11.33
CA THR A 134 3.86 -2.72 -12.40
C THR A 134 4.77 -3.94 -12.29
N ASP A 135 6.06 -3.72 -12.04
CA ASP A 135 7.05 -4.77 -11.81
C ASP A 135 6.72 -5.63 -10.59
N SER A 136 6.40 -4.98 -9.46
CA SER A 136 6.02 -5.68 -8.23
C SER A 136 4.78 -6.56 -8.44
N LEU A 137 3.76 -6.03 -9.12
CA LEU A 137 2.55 -6.79 -9.45
C LEU A 137 2.83 -7.92 -10.46
N ALA A 138 3.75 -7.74 -11.40
CA ALA A 138 4.14 -8.80 -12.33
C ALA A 138 4.81 -9.97 -11.61
N LEU A 139 5.73 -9.69 -10.68
CA LEU A 139 6.38 -10.70 -9.85
C LEU A 139 5.36 -11.45 -8.96
N LEU A 140 4.47 -10.72 -8.30
CA LEU A 140 3.36 -11.32 -7.55
C LEU A 140 2.44 -12.15 -8.46
N GLY A 141 2.24 -11.71 -9.70
CA GLY A 141 1.46 -12.44 -10.70
C GLY A 141 2.08 -13.80 -11.02
N ILE A 142 3.41 -13.89 -11.11
CA ILE A 142 4.11 -15.16 -11.29
C ILE A 142 3.84 -16.08 -10.10
N ILE A 143 3.94 -15.58 -8.86
CA ILE A 143 3.75 -16.37 -7.64
C ILE A 143 2.30 -16.85 -7.48
N PHE A 144 1.32 -16.00 -7.79
CA PHE A 144 -0.09 -16.25 -7.48
C PHE A 144 -0.93 -16.69 -8.69
N GLY A 145 -0.30 -17.06 -9.80
CA GLY A 145 -0.99 -17.66 -10.95
C GLY A 145 -1.69 -16.66 -11.87
N GLY A 146 -1.16 -15.46 -11.98
CA GLY A 146 -1.52 -14.45 -12.97
C GLY A 146 -2.16 -13.18 -12.38
N MET A 147 -2.18 -12.12 -13.20
CA MET A 147 -2.74 -10.82 -12.81
C MET A 147 -4.24 -10.88 -12.47
N ASP A 148 -5.00 -11.78 -13.10
CA ASP A 148 -6.42 -11.96 -12.80
C ASP A 148 -6.63 -12.50 -11.37
N LYS A 149 -5.73 -13.35 -10.89
CA LYS A 149 -5.76 -13.85 -9.50
C LYS A 149 -5.36 -12.82 -8.47
N LEU A 150 -4.58 -11.82 -8.85
CA LEU A 150 -4.31 -10.65 -7.99
C LEU A 150 -5.50 -9.69 -7.94
N ARG A 151 -6.28 -9.58 -9.02
CA ARG A 151 -7.52 -8.77 -9.08
C ARG A 151 -8.62 -9.32 -8.19
N GLU A 152 -8.77 -10.64 -8.18
CA GLU A 152 -9.74 -11.35 -7.36
C GLU A 152 -9.43 -11.21 -5.86
N GLN A 153 -8.15 -11.30 -5.48
CA GLN A 153 -7.71 -11.26 -4.09
C GLN A 153 -6.35 -10.54 -3.95
N PRO A 154 -6.30 -9.43 -3.19
CA PRO A 154 -5.04 -8.70 -3.01
C PRO A 154 -4.03 -9.57 -2.26
N SER A 155 -2.77 -9.47 -2.68
CA SER A 155 -1.64 -10.25 -2.13
C SER A 155 -0.48 -9.37 -1.66
N THR A 156 -0.68 -8.05 -1.68
CA THR A 156 0.31 -7.05 -1.26
C THR A 156 -0.40 -5.79 -0.79
N MET A 157 0.36 -4.91 -0.14
CA MET A 157 -0.04 -3.57 0.24
C MET A 157 1.09 -2.60 -0.14
N GLY A 158 0.73 -1.39 -0.55
CA GLY A 158 1.67 -0.32 -0.86
C GLY A 158 1.38 0.91 -0.03
N ILE A 159 2.41 1.72 0.23
CA ILE A 159 2.29 2.97 0.98
C ILE A 159 2.14 4.12 -0.02
N ILE A 160 1.09 4.93 0.17
CA ILE A 160 0.82 6.12 -0.63
C ILE A 160 0.82 7.31 0.32
N SER A 161 1.79 8.21 0.15
CA SER A 161 2.00 9.34 1.06
C SER A 161 1.63 10.66 0.39
N PRO A 162 0.66 11.43 0.93
CA PRO A 162 0.42 12.78 0.46
C PRO A 162 1.59 13.70 0.83
N LEU A 163 1.87 14.68 -0.03
CA LEU A 163 2.74 15.80 0.29
C LEU A 163 1.93 16.86 1.03
N SER A 164 2.25 17.07 2.31
CA SER A 164 1.58 18.10 3.10
C SER A 164 2.07 19.50 2.73
N PRO A 165 1.19 20.50 2.61
CA PRO A 165 -0.27 20.42 2.75
C PRO A 165 -1.00 20.05 1.44
N LEU A 166 -1.88 19.02 1.51
CA LEU A 166 -2.91 18.65 0.52
C LEU A 166 -2.45 18.47 -0.94
N GLN A 167 -1.30 17.84 -1.14
CA GLN A 167 -0.74 17.58 -2.48
C GLN A 167 -0.43 16.10 -2.66
N TYR A 168 -0.38 15.67 -3.91
CA TYR A 168 0.22 14.41 -4.32
C TYR A 168 1.22 14.73 -5.42
N ALA A 169 2.41 14.16 -5.34
CA ALA A 169 3.37 14.27 -6.42
C ALA A 169 2.84 13.50 -7.66
N PRO A 170 3.18 13.94 -8.89
CA PRO A 170 2.64 13.33 -10.11
C PRO A 170 2.89 11.82 -10.22
N ASP A 171 4.09 11.38 -9.84
CA ASP A 171 4.52 9.98 -9.78
C ASP A 171 3.66 9.15 -8.80
N GLN A 172 3.30 9.73 -7.66
CA GLN A 172 2.44 9.09 -6.66
C GLN A 172 0.98 9.02 -7.15
N ALA A 173 0.50 10.09 -7.78
CA ALA A 173 -0.86 10.18 -8.31
C ALA A 173 -1.12 9.22 -9.49
N ASP A 174 -0.20 9.18 -10.46
CA ASP A 174 -0.33 8.36 -11.66
C ASP A 174 0.08 6.90 -11.42
N GLY A 175 1.18 6.67 -10.70
CA GLY A 175 1.73 5.34 -10.48
C GLY A 175 1.01 4.53 -9.41
N GLN A 176 0.66 5.15 -8.28
CA GLN A 176 0.16 4.40 -7.12
C GLN A 176 -1.36 4.34 -7.10
N ILE A 177 -2.02 5.50 -7.17
CA ILE A 177 -3.48 5.58 -6.99
C ILE A 177 -4.20 4.91 -8.18
N LEU A 178 -3.74 5.15 -9.41
CA LEU A 178 -4.42 4.61 -10.59
C LEU A 178 -4.10 3.13 -10.83
N ARG A 179 -2.83 2.72 -10.72
CA ARG A 179 -2.43 1.34 -11.06
C ARG A 179 -2.83 0.32 -10.01
N ILE A 180 -2.83 0.69 -8.72
CA ILE A 180 -3.26 -0.18 -7.63
C ILE A 180 -4.80 -0.24 -7.55
N ALA A 181 -5.50 0.85 -7.88
CA ALA A 181 -6.97 0.86 -7.85
C ALA A 181 -7.64 0.23 -9.08
N GLN A 182 -7.02 0.27 -10.28
CA GLN A 182 -7.58 -0.31 -11.51
C GLN A 182 -7.91 -1.81 -11.43
N PRO A 183 -7.07 -2.68 -10.83
CA PRO A 183 -7.34 -4.09 -10.62
C PRO A 183 -8.69 -4.42 -9.96
N HIS A 184 -9.17 -3.57 -9.05
CA HIS A 184 -10.31 -3.89 -8.17
C HIS A 184 -11.63 -3.18 -8.54
N ARG A 185 -11.65 -2.35 -9.60
CA ARG A 185 -12.81 -1.50 -9.94
C ARG A 185 -14.03 -2.20 -10.56
N ARG A 186 -13.95 -3.46 -11.01
CA ARG A 186 -15.02 -4.08 -11.83
C ARG A 186 -16.32 -4.47 -11.09
N ARG A 187 -16.49 -4.15 -9.80
CA ARG A 187 -17.68 -4.57 -9.03
C ARG A 187 -18.62 -3.44 -8.55
N ALA A 188 -18.25 -2.17 -8.72
CA ALA A 188 -18.99 -1.06 -8.10
C ALA A 188 -20.05 -0.38 -9.00
N GLU A 189 -20.27 -0.83 -10.24
CA GLU A 189 -21.24 -0.22 -11.15
C GLU A 189 -22.58 -0.98 -11.17
N ARG A 190 -23.41 -0.75 -10.16
CA ARG A 190 -24.87 -0.83 -10.32
C ARG A 190 -25.59 -0.07 -9.20
N LEU A 191 -26.53 0.78 -9.63
CA LEU A 191 -27.61 1.43 -8.88
C LEU A 191 -27.31 2.84 -8.30
N SER A 192 -27.85 3.81 -9.02
CA SER A 192 -28.43 5.10 -8.57
C SER A 192 -29.94 4.85 -8.31
N PRO A 193 -30.73 5.62 -7.53
CA PRO A 193 -30.57 7.04 -7.13
C PRO A 193 -30.88 7.38 -5.64
N ALA A 194 -30.69 8.67 -5.35
CA ALA A 194 -31.42 9.51 -4.38
C ALA A 194 -30.93 9.60 -2.92
N GLY A 195 -30.92 10.84 -2.39
CA GLY A 195 -31.41 11.08 -1.03
C GLY A 195 -30.46 11.67 0.02
N TRP A 196 -30.11 12.95 -0.11
CA TRP A 196 -30.17 13.98 0.97
C TRP A 196 -29.26 13.88 2.22
N THR A 197 -28.35 14.87 2.42
CA THR A 197 -28.34 15.95 3.45
C THR A 197 -28.15 15.46 4.92
N SER A 198 -27.31 15.98 5.83
CA SER A 198 -26.96 17.37 6.15
C SER A 198 -26.04 17.45 7.41
N HIS A 199 -25.12 18.43 7.43
CA HIS A 199 -24.93 19.50 8.46
C HIS A 199 -24.59 19.17 9.95
N GLY A 200 -23.37 19.57 10.37
CA GLY A 200 -23.12 20.80 11.15
C GLY A 200 -23.72 21.02 12.57
N ARG A 201 -22.84 20.89 13.59
CA ARG A 201 -22.73 21.58 14.93
C ARG A 201 -23.84 21.45 16.03
N LYS A 202 -23.46 20.64 17.05
CA LYS A 202 -23.34 20.84 18.53
C LYS A 202 -24.44 21.49 19.42
N ARG A 203 -24.87 20.65 20.41
CA ARG A 203 -25.00 20.81 21.91
C ARG A 203 -26.21 21.56 22.52
N PRO A 204 -26.49 21.40 23.85
CA PRO A 204 -26.41 20.22 24.77
C PRO A 204 -27.67 20.09 25.69
N LEU A 205 -27.88 18.95 26.38
CA LEU A 205 -28.92 18.83 27.42
C LEU A 205 -28.49 17.86 28.53
N PHE A 206 -28.36 18.36 29.75
CA PHE A 206 -28.96 17.80 30.98
C PHE A 206 -29.17 18.98 31.95
N GLU A 207 -30.45 19.17 32.31
CA GLU A 207 -31.13 20.12 33.23
C GLU A 207 -30.56 21.52 33.48
#